data_AF-A0A6A9SEP4-F1
#
_entry.id   AF-A0A6A9SEP4-F1
#
_cell.length_a   1.000
_cell.length_b   1.000
_cell.length_c   1.000
_cell.angle_alpha   90.00
_cell.angle_beta   90.00
_cell.angle_gamma   90.00
#
_symmetry.space_group_name_H-M   'P 1'
#
loop_
_entity.id
_entity.type
_entity.pdbx_description
1 polymer ?
#
loop_
_entity_poly.entity_id
_entity_poly.type
_entity_poly.pdbx_seq_one_letter_code
_entity_poly.pdbx_strand_id
1 'polypeptide(L)'
;MTDDKQGRDEQAERQREREVEEARARGDEKEPLGDDPSERLGNLDEALTSHDCPATTTELVEAYGEYELETQGGTKSLADVLSATDDQRYDSAEDVRRRVLGLIGR
;
A
#
# COMPACT_ATOMS: atom_id res chain seq x y z
N MET A 1 -33.34 -17.57 62.49
CA MET A 1 -33.82 -18.04 61.17
C MET A 1 -33.35 -17.03 60.14
N THR A 2 -32.84 -17.53 59.02
CA THR A 2 -31.81 -16.91 58.17
C THR A 2 -32.32 -15.80 57.25
N ASP A 3 -31.53 -14.71 57.23
CA ASP A 3 -31.56 -13.57 56.31
C ASP A 3 -31.71 -13.92 54.83
N ASP A 4 -32.56 -13.12 54.18
CA ASP A 4 -32.85 -13.05 52.76
C ASP A 4 -31.59 -12.66 51.96
N LYS A 5 -30.95 -13.67 51.35
CA LYS A 5 -29.89 -13.53 50.36
C LYS A 5 -30.51 -13.35 48.98
N GLN A 6 -30.72 -12.12 48.48
CA GLN A 6 -30.98 -11.99 47.03
C GLN A 6 -30.70 -10.62 46.37
N GLY A 7 -30.22 -9.60 47.10
CA GLY A 7 -30.11 -8.24 46.53
C GLY A 7 -28.73 -7.79 46.05
N ARG A 8 -27.68 -8.64 46.08
CA ARG A 8 -26.28 -8.16 46.03
C ARG A 8 -25.40 -8.84 44.99
N ASP A 9 -25.95 -9.22 43.85
CA ASP A 9 -25.14 -9.75 42.73
C ASP A 9 -25.22 -8.86 41.47
N GLU A 10 -26.26 -8.03 41.33
CA GLU A 10 -26.51 -7.22 40.12
C GLU A 10 -25.56 -6.03 39.89
N GLN A 11 -24.73 -5.63 40.86
CA GLN A 11 -23.84 -4.46 40.67
C GLN A 11 -22.51 -4.78 39.97
N ALA A 12 -22.16 -6.06 39.79
CA ALA A 12 -20.89 -6.44 39.18
C ALA A 12 -20.90 -6.37 37.65
N GLU A 13 -22.06 -6.59 37.00
CA GLU A 13 -22.14 -6.64 35.53
C GLU A 13 -22.02 -5.26 34.86
N ARG A 14 -22.48 -4.19 35.52
CA ARG A 14 -22.49 -2.82 34.94
C ARG A 14 -21.12 -2.14 34.85
N GLN A 15 -20.05 -2.76 35.35
CA GLN A 15 -18.70 -2.23 35.20
C GLN A 15 -17.94 -2.88 34.04
N ARG A 16 -18.37 -4.06 33.58
CA ARG A 16 -17.69 -4.81 32.52
C ARG A 16 -18.03 -4.34 31.11
N GLU A 17 -19.18 -3.70 30.93
CA GLU A 17 -19.67 -3.28 29.61
C GLU A 17 -18.92 -2.06 29.04
N ARG A 18 -18.32 -1.21 29.90
CA ARG A 18 -17.57 -0.02 29.43
C ARG A 18 -16.15 -0.33 28.91
N GLU A 19 -15.52 -1.41 29.36
CA GLU A 19 -14.15 -1.75 28.92
C GLU A 19 -14.12 -2.30 27.48
N VAL A 20 -15.25 -2.81 26.97
CA VAL A 20 -15.34 -3.45 25.64
C VAL A 20 -15.54 -2.43 24.51
N GLU A 21 -16.13 -1.26 24.78
CA GLU A 21 -16.39 -0.25 23.76
C GLU A 21 -15.11 0.50 23.32
N GLU A 22 -14.15 0.70 24.22
CA GLU A 22 -12.90 1.42 23.93
C GLU A 22 -11.87 0.59 23.12
N ALA A 23 -12.04 -0.74 23.07
CA ALA A 23 -11.23 -1.59 22.18
C ALA A 23 -11.66 -1.46 20.71
N ARG A 24 -12.92 -1.11 20.44
CA ARG A 24 -13.47 -1.04 19.07
C ARG A 24 -13.01 0.21 18.32
N ALA A 25 -12.55 1.24 19.04
CA ALA A 25 -11.95 2.44 18.44
C ALA A 25 -10.50 2.20 17.96
N ARG A 26 -9.88 1.07 18.31
CA ARG A 26 -8.53 0.70 17.88
C ARG A 26 -8.50 -0.31 16.71
N GLY A 27 -9.66 -0.87 16.34
CA GLY A 27 -9.83 -1.84 15.25
C GLY A 27 -10.27 -1.23 13.91
N ASP A 28 -10.19 0.09 13.72
CA ASP A 28 -9.98 0.67 12.37
C ASP A 28 -8.49 0.60 12.04
N GLU A 29 -7.88 -0.56 12.34
CA GLU A 29 -6.77 -1.11 11.60
C GLU A 29 -7.27 -1.34 10.17
N LYS A 30 -7.37 -0.27 9.38
CA LYS A 30 -6.68 -0.38 8.12
C LYS A 30 -5.20 -0.21 8.46
N GLU A 31 -4.59 -1.29 8.95
CA GLU A 31 -3.26 -1.59 8.42
C GLU A 31 -3.40 -1.30 6.92
N PRO A 32 -2.65 -0.36 6.35
CA PRO A 32 -2.67 -0.28 4.92
C PRO A 32 -2.23 -1.67 4.46
N LEU A 33 -3.15 -2.48 3.93
CA LEU A 33 -2.85 -3.52 2.96
C LEU A 33 -2.27 -2.89 1.67
N GLY A 34 -1.63 -1.73 1.80
CA GLY A 34 -1.26 -0.81 0.77
C GLY A 34 0.23 -0.85 0.66
N ASP A 35 0.66 -1.69 -0.28
CA ASP A 35 1.92 -1.56 -0.99
C ASP A 35 3.15 -1.84 -0.13
N ASP A 36 3.70 -3.04 -0.27
CA ASP A 36 4.98 -3.39 0.33
C ASP A 36 5.99 -2.29 -0.08
N PRO A 37 6.72 -1.65 0.86
CA PRO A 37 7.58 -0.51 0.52
C PRO A 37 8.69 -0.90 -0.47
N SER A 38 8.99 -2.20 -0.60
CA SER A 38 9.88 -2.74 -1.61
C SER A 38 9.33 -2.62 -3.03
N GLU A 39 8.00 -2.55 -3.19
CA GLU A 39 7.32 -2.46 -4.47
C GLU A 39 7.09 -1.00 -4.92
N ARG A 40 7.40 0.00 -4.09
CA ARG A 40 7.10 1.39 -4.41
C ARG A 40 8.18 2.03 -5.28
N LEU A 41 7.79 2.71 -6.35
CA LEU A 41 8.70 3.44 -7.26
C LEU A 41 8.91 4.92 -6.87
N GLY A 42 8.67 5.26 -5.60
CA GLY A 42 8.77 6.63 -5.10
C GLY A 42 7.80 7.57 -5.83
N ASN A 43 8.29 8.72 -6.29
CA ASN A 43 7.47 9.72 -6.99
C ASN A 43 6.85 9.23 -8.31
N LEU A 44 7.45 8.22 -8.95
CA LEU A 44 6.88 7.65 -10.17
C LEU A 44 5.60 6.86 -9.87
N ASP A 45 5.50 6.25 -8.69
CA ASP A 45 4.36 5.43 -8.26
C ASP A 45 3.04 6.19 -8.26
N GLU A 46 3.05 7.38 -7.65
CA GLU A 46 1.91 8.29 -7.63
C GLU A 46 1.56 8.81 -9.04
N ALA A 47 2.59 9.06 -9.86
CA ALA A 47 2.41 9.53 -11.23
C ALA A 47 1.77 8.46 -12.13
N LEU A 48 2.23 7.21 -12.00
CA LEU A 48 1.67 6.05 -12.71
C LEU A 48 0.24 5.75 -12.27
N THR A 49 -0.07 5.91 -10.98
CA THR A 49 -1.44 5.74 -10.46
C THR A 49 -2.43 6.71 -11.12
N SER A 50 -1.97 7.91 -11.49
CA SER A 50 -2.80 8.91 -12.19
C SER A 50 -2.71 8.82 -13.71
N HIS A 51 -1.89 7.92 -14.26
CA HIS A 51 -1.69 7.79 -15.70
C HIS A 51 -2.84 7.03 -16.35
N ASP A 52 -3.24 7.49 -17.54
CA ASP A 52 -4.29 6.83 -18.32
C ASP A 52 -3.69 5.59 -19.00
N CYS A 53 -4.19 4.41 -18.65
CA CYS A 53 -3.79 3.15 -19.27
C CYS A 53 -4.89 2.65 -20.22
N PRO A 54 -4.54 1.91 -21.30
CA PRO A 54 -3.23 1.28 -21.58
C PRO A 54 -2.17 2.23 -22.19
N ALA A 55 -0.91 2.01 -21.84
CA ALA A 55 0.26 2.81 -22.28
C ALA A 55 1.42 1.91 -22.75
N THR A 56 2.30 2.41 -23.63
CA THR A 56 3.50 1.67 -24.06
C THR A 56 4.78 2.10 -23.32
N THR A 57 5.83 1.27 -23.37
CA THR A 57 7.17 1.63 -22.87
C THR A 57 7.62 2.99 -23.42
N THR A 58 7.46 3.22 -24.72
CA THR A 58 7.83 4.51 -25.35
C THR A 58 7.00 5.67 -24.78
N GLU A 59 5.68 5.54 -24.66
CA GLU A 59 4.84 6.60 -24.08
C GLU A 59 5.22 6.91 -22.62
N LEU A 60 5.53 5.89 -21.85
CA LEU A 60 5.98 6.03 -20.47
C LEU A 60 7.36 6.69 -20.38
N VAL A 61 8.27 6.38 -21.29
CA VAL A 61 9.58 7.04 -21.37
C VAL A 61 9.44 8.49 -21.84
N GLU A 62 8.54 8.79 -22.75
CA GLU A 62 8.29 10.18 -23.16
C GLU A 62 7.65 11.01 -22.04
N ALA A 63 6.70 10.44 -21.29
CA ALA A 63 6.00 11.15 -20.21
C ALA A 63 6.79 11.18 -18.90
N TYR A 64 7.49 10.09 -18.56
CA TYR A 64 8.10 9.87 -17.25
C TYR A 64 9.57 9.44 -17.33
N GLY A 65 10.21 9.48 -18.49
CA GLY A 65 11.59 9.01 -18.67
C GLY A 65 12.62 9.72 -17.80
N GLU A 66 12.35 10.97 -17.44
CA GLU A 66 13.19 11.80 -16.55
C GLU A 66 13.03 11.45 -15.07
N TYR A 67 12.05 10.63 -14.68
CA TYR A 67 11.84 10.26 -13.29
C TYR A 67 12.99 9.40 -12.78
N GLU A 68 13.48 9.76 -11.61
CA GLU A 68 14.54 9.07 -10.92
C GLU A 68 14.00 7.90 -10.10
N LEU A 69 14.54 6.72 -10.38
CA LEU A 69 14.24 5.46 -9.72
C LEU A 69 15.42 5.02 -8.88
N GLU A 70 15.15 4.65 -7.63
CA GLU A 70 16.16 4.05 -6.78
C GLU A 70 16.35 2.57 -7.14
N THR A 71 17.54 2.23 -7.64
CA THR A 71 17.91 0.86 -7.99
C THR A 71 18.93 0.30 -7.01
N GLN A 72 19.24 -1.00 -7.10
CA GLN A 72 20.29 -1.61 -6.29
C GLN A 72 21.69 -1.00 -6.54
N GLY A 73 21.91 -0.42 -7.73
CA GLY A 73 23.16 0.25 -8.12
C GLY A 73 23.17 1.77 -7.89
N GLY A 74 22.18 2.32 -7.19
CA GLY A 74 21.96 3.76 -7.04
C GLY A 74 20.79 4.26 -7.89
N THR A 75 20.70 5.57 -8.09
CA THR A 75 19.58 6.19 -8.81
C THR A 75 19.75 6.09 -10.32
N LYS A 76 18.69 5.70 -11.04
CA LYS A 76 18.64 5.64 -12.51
C LYS A 76 17.34 6.24 -13.03
N SER A 77 17.36 6.81 -14.22
CA SER A 77 16.16 7.34 -14.87
C SER A 77 15.24 6.20 -15.34
N LEU A 78 13.93 6.42 -15.36
CA LEU A 78 12.98 5.46 -15.93
C LEU A 78 13.35 5.10 -17.38
N ALA A 79 13.80 6.08 -18.17
CA ALA A 79 14.29 5.86 -19.52
C ALA A 79 15.46 4.86 -19.59
N ASP A 80 16.42 4.97 -18.66
CA ASP A 80 17.59 4.08 -18.62
C ASP A 80 17.19 2.65 -18.22
N VAL A 81 16.29 2.53 -17.24
CA VAL A 81 15.77 1.23 -16.78
C VAL A 81 14.97 0.55 -17.90
N LEU A 82 14.09 1.29 -18.57
CA LEU A 82 13.25 0.76 -19.64
C LEU A 82 14.01 0.57 -20.96
N SER A 83 15.13 1.26 -21.19
CA SER A 83 15.97 1.06 -22.39
C SER A 83 16.56 -0.34 -22.50
N ALA A 84 16.62 -1.09 -21.39
CA ALA A 84 17.01 -2.51 -21.40
C ALA A 84 15.87 -3.45 -21.83
N THR A 85 14.66 -2.91 -22.04
CA THR A 85 13.45 -3.65 -22.39
C THR A 85 12.92 -3.18 -23.75
N ASP A 86 12.28 -4.09 -24.46
CA ASP A 86 11.62 -3.79 -25.74
C ASP A 86 10.34 -2.96 -25.56
N ASP A 87 9.81 -2.40 -26.64
CA ASP A 87 8.55 -1.66 -26.57
C ASP A 87 7.39 -2.63 -26.27
N GLN A 88 6.82 -2.52 -25.08
CA GLN A 88 5.73 -3.37 -24.61
C GLN A 88 4.55 -2.50 -24.20
N ARG A 89 3.35 -3.07 -24.33
CA ARG A 89 2.10 -2.44 -23.91
C ARG A 89 1.74 -2.92 -22.51
N TYR A 90 1.41 -1.96 -21.65
CA TYR A 90 0.94 -2.19 -20.30
C TYR A 90 -0.54 -1.85 -20.22
N ASP A 91 -1.31 -2.76 -19.65
CA ASP A 91 -2.76 -2.58 -19.47
C ASP A 91 -3.07 -1.72 -18.24
N SER A 92 -2.14 -1.65 -17.27
CA SER A 92 -2.31 -0.96 -15.99
C SER A 92 -0.99 -0.41 -15.45
N ALA A 93 -1.09 0.61 -14.59
CA ALA A 93 0.04 1.17 -13.83
C ALA A 93 0.78 0.12 -12.98
N GLU A 94 0.05 -0.85 -12.41
CA GLU A 94 0.65 -1.96 -11.66
C GLU A 94 1.54 -2.85 -12.54
N ASP A 95 1.17 -3.03 -13.81
CA ASP A 95 1.92 -3.83 -14.78
C ASP A 95 3.26 -3.16 -15.11
N VAL A 96 3.23 -1.84 -15.30
CA VAL A 96 4.43 -0.99 -15.43
C VAL A 96 5.31 -1.13 -14.18
N ARG A 97 4.73 -0.97 -12.99
CA ARG A 97 5.45 -1.05 -11.72
C ARG A 97 6.19 -2.36 -11.58
N ARG A 98 5.47 -3.47 -11.70
CA ARG A 98 6.02 -4.82 -11.56
C ARG A 98 7.15 -5.06 -12.56
N ARG A 99 7.01 -4.53 -13.78
CA ARG A 99 8.07 -4.61 -14.78
C ARG A 99 9.31 -3.82 -14.37
N VAL A 100 9.14 -2.58 -13.94
CA VAL A 100 10.25 -1.71 -13.51
C VAL A 100 10.97 -2.30 -12.29
N LEU A 101 10.24 -2.78 -11.28
CA LEU A 101 10.79 -3.44 -10.09
C LEU A 101 11.69 -4.64 -10.46
N GLY A 102 11.19 -5.49 -11.37
CA GLY A 102 11.96 -6.63 -11.87
C GLY A 102 13.24 -6.24 -12.63
N LEU A 103 13.29 -5.05 -13.23
CA LEU A 103 14.47 -4.53 -13.93
C LEU A 103 15.50 -3.94 -12.97
N ILE A 104 15.06 -3.29 -11.90
CA ILE A 104 15.96 -2.68 -10.89
C ILE A 104 16.45 -3.67 -9.83
N GLY A 105 15.94 -4.91 -9.87
CA GLY A 105 16.39 -6.02 -9.03
C GLY A 105 15.98 -5.87 -7.57
N ARG A 106 14.74 -5.41 -7.32
CA ARG A 106 14.11 -5.39 -5.98
C ARG A 106 13.03 -6.45 -5.87
#